data_AF-A0A7C2XJP5-F1
#
_entry.id   AF-A0A7C2XJP5-F1
#
_cell.length_a   1.000
_cell.length_b   1.000
_cell.length_c   1.000
_cell.angle_alpha   90.00
_cell.angle_beta   90.00
_cell.angle_gamma   90.00
#
_symmetry.space_group_name_H-M   'P 1'
#
loop_
_entity.id
_entity.type
_entity.pdbx_description
1 polymer ?
#
loop_
_entity_poly.entity_id
_entity_poly.type
_entity_poly.pdbx_seq_one_letter_code
_entity_poly.pdbx_strand_id
1 'polypeptide(L)'
;MNNMTAQAFTKKGGLFRYLLLAASIIAFLLIVQGGILGAAPLGKGCPDWPTCFGGWAPPGNPAARLHYLHRIMSLLLGLLVLAANWTSWRAIKAARWVRAALSMALGLIAIQVVFGGFIDLVGDSGGAAWVSVFHLLLALLVLGHLLPVTLIAFRTVQPAWESRRFAYKTGFVRLSIMALASLLVLYVSGASLAALHGSGVCQGWPLCGGDIFPQGTAGRVALVHRVMTAWAGALVAVLVIQAWRYRRNSTLVLVASTAAGVLFSAQALLGSRLVEGYSPSMQVLHQTSATALWASLVILVAELGLTERNTVGETKACQRVKGLRGQLYDLLMLTKPVVVALLLVTTLSGMVIGASSWPSFRLAFWTLLGGFLAAGGSGAINQYIDRYDDLKMQRTKKRPIPAGRLTPAEGLAFGVAACLAAFYLLVAYVNLLAALLALAGMIYYVLLYSLILKKSTVQNIVVGGGAGAIPPLVGWAAATGSLDIPALFLFAVIFMWTPPHFWALALVRLKDYTRAGIPMLPVVRGERETRWQILLYTGELVALTLLLPLFGLGGSFYLVSAGILGGFLLVSAWKVWKLGGNKAAWKMYRNSSMYLACLFAALVVDVLV
;
A
#
# COMPACT_ATOMS: atom_id res chain seq x y z
N MET A 1 -32.37 22.64 -19.89
CA MET A 1 -31.00 22.24 -20.35
C MET A 1 -31.13 20.89 -21.05
N ASN A 2 -30.83 20.80 -22.35
CA ASN A 2 -31.02 19.59 -23.15
C ASN A 2 -30.04 18.46 -22.76
N ASN A 3 -30.47 17.19 -22.83
CA ASN A 3 -29.69 16.01 -22.45
C ASN A 3 -28.27 15.93 -23.09
N MET A 4 -28.09 16.48 -24.29
CA MET A 4 -26.78 16.55 -24.96
C MET A 4 -25.78 17.48 -24.25
N THR A 5 -26.25 18.62 -23.71
CA THR A 5 -25.37 19.53 -22.94
C THR A 5 -24.92 18.87 -21.64
N ALA A 6 -25.81 18.19 -20.92
CA ALA A 6 -25.47 17.48 -19.69
C ALA A 6 -24.44 16.36 -19.92
N GLN A 7 -24.56 15.57 -21.00
CA GLN A 7 -23.58 14.52 -21.35
C GLN A 7 -22.20 15.09 -21.76
N ALA A 8 -22.16 16.24 -22.45
CA ALA A 8 -20.90 16.88 -22.80
C ALA A 8 -20.16 17.43 -21.57
N PHE A 9 -20.90 18.00 -20.60
CA PHE A 9 -20.34 18.47 -19.33
C PHE A 9 -19.81 17.32 -18.47
N THR A 10 -20.48 16.17 -18.43
CA THR A 10 -20.00 14.99 -17.68
C THR A 10 -18.73 14.40 -18.30
N LYS A 11 -18.62 14.36 -19.64
CA LYS A 11 -17.43 13.87 -20.35
C LYS A 11 -16.20 14.77 -20.11
N LYS A 12 -16.36 16.09 -20.22
CA LYS A 12 -15.28 17.07 -19.95
C LYS A 12 -14.84 17.05 -18.48
N GLY A 13 -15.79 16.95 -17.55
CA GLY A 13 -15.49 16.79 -16.12
C GLY A 13 -14.74 15.48 -15.83
N GLY A 14 -15.06 14.40 -16.55
CA GLY A 14 -14.34 13.13 -16.50
C GLY A 14 -12.87 13.28 -16.93
N LEU A 15 -12.63 13.85 -18.11
CA LEU A 15 -11.27 14.08 -18.61
C LEU A 15 -10.42 14.90 -17.62
N PHE A 16 -10.96 16.01 -17.11
CA PHE A 16 -10.26 16.87 -16.15
C PHE A 16 -9.84 16.12 -14.88
N ARG A 17 -10.72 15.27 -14.32
CA ARG A 17 -10.41 14.44 -13.15
C ARG A 17 -9.24 13.50 -13.40
N TYR A 18 -9.24 12.82 -14.54
CA TYR A 18 -8.18 11.87 -14.86
C TYR A 18 -6.85 12.54 -15.22
N LEU A 19 -6.87 13.71 -15.87
CA LEU A 19 -5.67 14.53 -16.09
C LEU A 19 -5.00 14.90 -14.76
N LEU A 20 -5.79 15.38 -13.80
CA LEU A 20 -5.30 15.76 -12.47
C LEU A 20 -4.78 14.57 -11.66
N LEU A 21 -5.48 13.44 -11.71
CA LEU A 21 -5.04 12.21 -11.07
C LEU A 21 -3.71 11.72 -11.65
N ALA A 22 -3.61 11.65 -12.98
CA ALA A 22 -2.38 11.27 -13.67
C ALA A 22 -1.23 12.22 -13.34
N ALA A 23 -1.46 13.55 -13.40
CA ALA A 23 -0.45 14.54 -13.04
C ALA A 23 0.02 14.40 -11.59
N SER A 24 -0.89 14.17 -10.64
CA SER A 24 -0.53 13.98 -9.23
C SER A 24 0.30 12.71 -9.00
N ILE A 25 -0.06 11.61 -9.66
CA ILE A 25 0.69 10.34 -9.60
C ILE A 25 2.08 10.52 -10.22
N ILE A 26 2.18 11.13 -11.40
CA ILE A 26 3.47 11.33 -12.07
C ILE A 26 4.35 12.29 -11.28
N ALA A 27 3.81 13.37 -10.70
CA ALA A 27 4.56 14.26 -9.82
C ALA A 27 5.13 13.52 -8.60
N PHE A 28 4.35 12.64 -7.97
CA PHE A 28 4.83 11.79 -6.88
C PHE A 28 5.95 10.85 -7.36
N LEU A 29 5.75 10.15 -8.48
CA LEU A 29 6.74 9.21 -9.02
C LEU A 29 8.03 9.91 -9.47
N LEU A 30 7.96 11.14 -9.97
CA LEU A 30 9.13 11.95 -10.31
C LEU A 30 9.96 12.29 -9.07
N ILE A 31 9.33 12.65 -7.95
CA ILE A 31 10.04 12.89 -6.68
C ILE A 31 10.74 11.61 -6.20
N VAL A 32 10.09 10.45 -6.34
CA VAL A 32 10.68 9.14 -6.01
C VAL A 32 11.88 8.83 -6.93
N GLN A 33 11.70 8.99 -8.24
CA GLN A 33 12.75 8.74 -9.23
C GLN A 33 13.95 9.68 -9.05
N GLY A 34 13.71 10.96 -8.71
CA GLY A 34 14.77 11.90 -8.35
C GLY A 34 15.59 11.43 -7.14
N GLY A 35 14.95 10.78 -6.16
CA GLY A 35 15.64 10.14 -5.04
C GLY A 35 16.49 8.93 -5.45
N ILE A 36 16.02 8.14 -6.42
CA ILE A 36 16.81 7.03 -6.98
C ILE A 36 18.04 7.57 -7.70
N LEU A 37 17.87 8.62 -8.50
CA LEU A 37 18.97 9.29 -9.20
C LEU A 37 20.01 9.86 -8.23
N GLY A 38 19.57 10.45 -7.11
CA GLY A 38 20.48 10.99 -6.08
C GLY A 38 21.11 9.94 -5.16
N ALA A 39 20.54 8.75 -5.06
CA ALA A 39 21.03 7.68 -4.18
C ALA A 39 21.99 6.70 -4.86
N ALA A 40 21.90 6.57 -6.18
CA ALA A 40 22.67 5.58 -6.91
C ALA A 40 24.02 6.17 -7.34
N PRO A 41 25.16 5.48 -7.14
CA PRO A 41 26.48 5.86 -7.67
C PRO A 41 26.52 5.55 -9.17
N LEU A 42 25.56 6.09 -9.90
CA LEU A 42 25.47 5.94 -11.34
C LEU A 42 26.49 6.92 -11.91
N GLY A 43 27.58 6.40 -12.48
CA GLY A 43 28.55 7.21 -13.21
C GLY A 43 27.88 8.15 -14.22
N LYS A 44 28.59 9.17 -14.68
CA LYS A 44 28.10 10.29 -15.54
C LYS A 44 26.85 9.89 -16.35
N GLY A 45 25.69 10.42 -15.95
CA GLY A 45 24.39 10.13 -16.54
C GLY A 45 24.27 10.66 -17.98
N CYS A 46 23.34 11.58 -18.24
CA CYS A 46 23.28 12.26 -19.54
C CYS A 46 24.24 13.48 -19.51
N PRO A 47 25.20 13.60 -20.45
CA PRO A 47 26.22 14.66 -20.42
C PRO A 47 25.71 16.03 -20.88
N ASP A 48 24.56 16.05 -21.54
CA ASP A 48 23.94 17.22 -22.15
C ASP A 48 22.47 17.36 -21.70
N TRP A 49 21.91 18.53 -21.95
CA TRP A 49 20.50 18.84 -21.71
C TRP A 49 20.04 19.81 -22.83
N PRO A 50 18.85 19.62 -23.44
CA PRO A 50 17.78 18.70 -23.05
C PRO A 50 17.93 17.26 -23.58
N THR A 51 18.80 17.03 -24.58
CA THR A 51 19.10 15.72 -25.17
C THR A 51 20.01 14.87 -24.30
N CYS A 52 20.17 13.58 -24.61
CA CYS A 52 21.12 12.69 -23.94
C CYS A 52 22.04 12.07 -24.99
N PHE A 53 23.35 12.31 -24.87
CA PHE A 53 24.36 12.00 -25.88
C PHE A 53 24.04 12.63 -27.25
N GLY A 54 23.54 13.88 -27.25
CA GLY A 54 23.19 14.62 -28.47
C GLY A 54 21.95 14.10 -29.21
N GLY A 55 21.25 13.09 -28.65
CA GLY A 55 20.09 12.46 -29.26
C GLY A 55 18.85 12.43 -28.36
N TRP A 56 17.71 12.09 -28.98
CA TRP A 56 16.43 11.83 -28.32
C TRP A 56 16.11 10.35 -28.19
N ALA A 57 16.98 9.48 -28.70
CA ALA A 57 16.80 8.03 -28.59
C ALA A 57 17.14 7.55 -27.16
N PRO A 58 16.44 6.52 -26.63
CA PRO A 58 16.78 5.94 -25.33
C PRO A 58 18.23 5.43 -25.31
N PRO A 59 19.06 5.87 -24.36
CA PRO A 59 20.46 5.45 -24.31
C PRO A 59 20.60 3.99 -23.87
N GLY A 60 21.65 3.32 -24.37
CA GLY A 60 21.97 1.94 -24.03
C GLY A 60 22.40 1.78 -22.56
N ASN A 61 23.13 2.76 -22.01
CA ASN A 61 23.61 2.76 -20.63
C ASN A 61 22.43 2.85 -19.63
N PRO A 62 22.31 1.93 -18.64
CA PRO A 62 21.25 1.97 -17.62
C PRO A 62 21.16 3.27 -16.81
N ALA A 63 22.30 3.87 -16.45
CA ALA A 63 22.37 5.15 -15.72
C ALA A 63 21.73 6.28 -16.55
N ALA A 64 22.23 6.46 -17.78
CA ALA A 64 21.70 7.44 -18.70
C ALA A 64 20.23 7.19 -19.03
N ARG A 65 19.80 5.92 -19.10
CA ARG A 65 18.40 5.55 -19.33
C ARG A 65 17.49 6.02 -18.20
N LEU A 66 17.97 6.00 -16.96
CA LEU A 66 17.20 6.50 -15.82
C LEU A 66 17.03 8.03 -15.86
N HIS A 67 18.08 8.79 -16.19
CA HIS A 67 17.99 10.24 -16.42
C HIS A 67 17.06 10.56 -17.59
N TYR A 68 17.20 9.83 -18.71
CA TYR A 68 16.34 9.96 -19.87
C TYR A 68 14.85 9.72 -19.52
N LEU A 69 14.53 8.64 -18.81
CA LEU A 69 13.17 8.35 -18.36
C LEU A 69 12.62 9.44 -17.43
N HIS A 70 13.47 9.98 -16.53
CA HIS A 70 13.08 11.07 -15.65
C HIS A 70 12.67 12.32 -16.45
N ARG A 71 13.44 12.67 -17.49
CA ARG A 71 13.13 13.79 -18.39
C ARG A 71 11.83 13.58 -19.16
N ILE A 72 11.59 12.38 -19.69
CA ILE A 72 10.35 12.04 -20.39
C ILE A 72 9.14 12.13 -19.44
N MET A 73 9.26 11.65 -18.21
CA MET A 73 8.21 11.77 -17.20
C MET A 73 7.96 13.23 -16.80
N SER A 74 9.00 14.06 -16.70
CA SER A 74 8.89 15.49 -16.43
C SER A 74 8.17 16.25 -17.55
N LEU A 75 8.48 15.93 -18.82
CA LEU A 75 7.76 16.46 -19.97
C LEU A 75 6.27 16.06 -19.92
N LEU A 76 6.00 14.77 -19.67
CA LEU A 76 4.63 14.27 -19.54
C LEU A 76 3.86 14.99 -18.42
N LEU A 77 4.48 15.23 -17.25
CA LEU A 77 3.88 16.02 -16.19
C LEU A 77 3.53 17.43 -16.66
N GLY A 78 4.47 18.13 -17.30
CA GLY A 78 4.25 19.47 -17.84
C GLY A 78 3.06 19.52 -18.80
N LEU A 79 2.97 18.57 -19.73
CA LEU A 79 1.86 18.46 -20.68
C LEU A 79 0.52 18.17 -19.99
N LEU A 80 0.49 17.29 -18.99
CA LEU A 80 -0.73 16.96 -18.24
C LEU A 80 -1.23 18.16 -17.44
N VAL A 81 -0.34 18.87 -16.75
CA VAL A 81 -0.70 20.07 -15.99
C VAL A 81 -1.12 21.20 -16.93
N LEU A 82 -0.49 21.35 -18.09
CA LEU A 82 -0.87 22.34 -19.10
C LEU A 82 -2.28 22.04 -19.63
N ALA A 83 -2.55 20.79 -19.98
CA ALA A 83 -3.87 20.35 -20.45
C ALA A 83 -4.95 20.52 -19.36
N ALA A 84 -4.63 20.18 -18.10
CA ALA A 84 -5.52 20.40 -16.97
C ALA A 84 -5.79 21.90 -16.77
N ASN A 85 -4.75 22.74 -16.80
CA ASN A 85 -4.90 24.19 -16.66
C ASN A 85 -5.77 24.75 -17.79
N TRP A 86 -5.45 24.45 -19.05
CA TRP A 86 -6.25 24.87 -20.21
C TRP A 86 -7.72 24.45 -20.10
N THR A 87 -7.97 23.20 -19.70
CA THR A 87 -9.32 22.66 -19.48
C THR A 87 -10.05 23.43 -18.37
N SER A 88 -9.34 23.80 -17.30
CA SER A 88 -9.89 24.57 -16.19
C SER A 88 -10.35 25.98 -16.60
N TRP A 89 -9.66 26.62 -17.55
CA TRP A 89 -10.04 27.95 -18.08
C TRP A 89 -11.13 27.88 -19.14
N ARG A 90 -10.97 26.98 -20.12
CA ARG A 90 -11.77 27.00 -21.36
C ARG A 90 -12.97 26.07 -21.33
N ALA A 91 -12.79 24.85 -20.84
CA ALA A 91 -13.82 23.83 -20.94
C ALA A 91 -14.79 23.85 -19.76
N ILE A 92 -14.28 24.16 -18.57
CA ILE A 92 -15.02 24.00 -17.31
C ILE A 92 -15.19 25.32 -16.56
N LYS A 93 -14.36 26.33 -16.83
CA LYS A 93 -14.37 27.62 -16.12
C LYS A 93 -14.30 27.45 -14.59
N ALA A 94 -13.42 26.56 -14.11
CA ALA A 94 -13.26 26.22 -12.69
C ALA A 94 -13.02 27.46 -11.80
N ALA A 95 -13.26 27.36 -10.50
CA ALA A 95 -13.06 28.46 -9.56
C ALA A 95 -11.66 29.11 -9.66
N ARG A 96 -11.58 30.41 -9.36
CA ARG A 96 -10.35 31.21 -9.46
C ARG A 96 -9.17 30.57 -8.72
N TRP A 97 -9.39 29.98 -7.55
CA TRP A 97 -8.34 29.34 -6.78
C TRP A 97 -7.81 28.05 -7.44
N VAL A 98 -8.69 27.27 -8.10
CA VAL A 98 -8.29 26.08 -8.86
C VAL A 98 -7.38 26.48 -10.01
N ARG A 99 -7.79 27.50 -10.78
CA ARG A 99 -7.00 28.03 -11.90
C ARG A 99 -5.68 28.62 -11.44
N ALA A 100 -5.69 29.36 -10.33
CA ALA A 100 -4.48 29.91 -9.73
C ALA A 100 -3.51 28.80 -9.28
N ALA A 101 -4.01 27.75 -8.64
CA ALA A 101 -3.17 26.62 -8.21
C ALA A 101 -2.53 25.88 -9.40
N LEU A 102 -3.28 25.66 -10.49
CA LEU A 102 -2.75 25.02 -11.70
C LEU A 102 -1.75 25.92 -12.44
N SER A 103 -2.01 27.22 -12.54
CA SER A 103 -1.06 28.17 -13.11
C SER A 103 0.22 28.28 -12.28
N MET A 104 0.10 28.27 -10.95
CA MET A 104 1.26 28.25 -10.05
C MET A 104 2.07 26.96 -10.23
N ALA A 105 1.41 25.79 -10.30
CA ALA A 105 2.07 24.53 -10.57
C ALA A 105 2.85 24.55 -11.91
N LEU A 106 2.29 25.13 -12.98
CA LEU A 106 3.01 25.31 -14.24
C LEU A 106 4.24 26.20 -14.12
N GLY A 107 4.12 27.33 -13.42
CA GLY A 107 5.25 28.23 -13.18
C GLY A 107 6.37 27.54 -12.40
N LEU A 108 6.00 26.79 -11.34
CA LEU A 108 6.96 26.01 -10.56
C LEU A 108 7.62 24.90 -11.39
N ILE A 109 6.89 24.23 -12.29
CA ILE A 109 7.46 23.24 -13.23
C ILE A 109 8.44 23.91 -14.19
N ALA A 110 8.15 25.10 -14.71
CA ALA A 110 9.09 25.80 -15.57
C ALA A 110 10.42 26.11 -14.85
N ILE A 111 10.34 26.54 -13.58
CA ILE A 111 11.53 26.77 -12.73
C ILE A 111 12.26 25.44 -12.47
N GLN A 112 11.53 24.37 -12.15
CA GLN A 112 12.10 23.02 -11.96
C GLN A 112 12.94 22.58 -13.14
N VAL A 113 12.43 22.76 -14.37
CA VAL A 113 13.11 22.35 -15.60
C VAL A 113 14.47 23.05 -15.74
N VAL A 114 14.54 24.35 -15.41
CA VAL A 114 15.80 25.11 -15.43
C VAL A 114 16.79 24.58 -14.37
N PHE A 115 16.31 24.38 -13.13
CA PHE A 115 17.16 23.87 -12.05
C PHE A 115 17.63 22.43 -12.30
N GLY A 116 16.77 21.57 -12.85
CA GLY A 116 17.12 20.20 -13.23
C GLY A 116 18.17 20.16 -14.35
N GLY A 117 18.02 21.02 -15.38
CA GLY A 117 19.03 21.17 -16.42
C GLY A 117 20.36 21.69 -15.88
N PHE A 118 20.34 22.64 -14.93
CA PHE A 118 21.55 23.10 -14.26
C PHE A 118 22.25 21.97 -13.50
N ILE A 119 21.52 21.15 -12.74
CA ILE A 119 22.09 19.99 -12.01
C ILE A 119 22.78 19.03 -13.00
N ASP A 120 22.12 18.71 -14.12
CA ASP A 120 22.68 17.81 -15.14
C ASP A 120 23.97 18.38 -15.78
N LEU A 121 24.04 19.70 -16.02
CA LEU A 121 25.20 20.35 -16.65
C LEU A 121 26.38 20.55 -15.70
N VAL A 122 26.09 20.80 -14.42
CA VAL A 122 27.07 21.26 -13.43
C VAL A 122 27.61 20.10 -12.57
N GLY A 123 26.94 18.95 -12.60
CA GLY A 123 27.41 17.70 -11.98
C GLY A 123 27.73 17.87 -10.48
N ASP A 124 28.80 17.21 -10.02
CA ASP A 124 29.18 17.16 -8.60
C ASP A 124 29.89 18.43 -8.08
N SER A 125 29.82 19.56 -8.78
CA SER A 125 30.43 20.79 -8.25
C SER A 125 29.72 21.23 -6.96
N GLY A 126 30.45 21.90 -6.06
CA GLY A 126 29.96 22.23 -4.71
C GLY A 126 28.65 23.04 -4.63
N GLY A 127 28.22 23.69 -5.72
CA GLY A 127 26.93 24.40 -5.80
C GLY A 127 25.73 23.48 -6.06
N ALA A 128 25.92 22.32 -6.70
CA ALA A 128 24.84 21.46 -7.16
C ALA A 128 24.03 20.83 -6.02
N ALA A 129 24.65 20.62 -4.85
CA ALA A 129 24.00 20.04 -3.69
C ALA A 129 22.88 20.95 -3.15
N TRP A 130 23.12 22.26 -3.04
CA TRP A 130 22.11 23.22 -2.59
C TRP A 130 21.02 23.45 -3.65
N VAL A 131 21.40 23.47 -4.93
CA VAL A 131 20.42 23.51 -6.05
C VAL A 131 19.50 22.29 -5.99
N SER A 132 20.00 21.13 -5.60
CA SER A 132 19.20 19.90 -5.43
C SER A 132 18.20 20.00 -4.27
N VAL A 133 18.58 20.66 -3.16
CA VAL A 133 17.65 20.98 -2.06
C VAL A 133 16.50 21.85 -2.57
N PHE A 134 16.80 22.94 -3.29
CA PHE A 134 15.77 23.81 -3.87
C PHE A 134 14.90 23.08 -4.90
N HIS A 135 15.51 22.25 -5.74
CA HIS A 135 14.79 21.41 -6.70
C HIS A 135 13.82 20.46 -5.98
N LEU A 136 14.20 19.81 -4.90
CA LEU A 136 13.27 18.95 -4.14
C LEU A 136 12.11 19.77 -3.53
N LEU A 137 12.37 20.95 -2.97
CA LEU A 137 11.32 21.80 -2.38
C LEU A 137 10.30 22.26 -3.42
N LEU A 138 10.76 22.70 -4.60
CA LEU A 138 9.88 23.09 -5.69
C LEU A 138 9.01 21.92 -6.16
N ALA A 139 9.56 20.69 -6.23
CA ALA A 139 8.80 19.50 -6.58
C ALA A 139 7.68 19.20 -5.55
N LEU A 140 7.98 19.32 -4.25
CA LEU A 140 6.99 19.17 -3.18
C LEU A 140 5.88 20.22 -3.25
N LEU A 141 6.22 21.46 -3.63
CA LEU A 141 5.24 22.52 -3.86
C LEU A 141 4.36 22.24 -5.07
N VAL A 142 4.91 21.74 -6.18
CA VAL A 142 4.11 21.31 -7.34
C VAL A 142 3.09 20.26 -6.91
N LEU A 143 3.53 19.20 -6.22
CA LEU A 143 2.63 18.17 -5.69
C LEU A 143 1.59 18.77 -4.70
N GLY A 144 2.02 19.70 -3.85
CA GLY A 144 1.19 20.42 -2.89
C GLY A 144 0.07 21.26 -3.52
N HIS A 145 0.25 21.74 -4.76
CA HIS A 145 -0.78 22.45 -5.53
C HIS A 145 -1.69 21.49 -6.29
N LEU A 146 -1.17 20.37 -6.80
CA LEU A 146 -1.94 19.38 -7.55
C LEU A 146 -2.93 18.61 -6.66
N LEU A 147 -2.50 18.16 -5.48
CA LEU A 147 -3.32 17.31 -4.62
C LEU A 147 -4.65 17.95 -4.17
N PRO A 148 -4.72 19.21 -3.71
CA PRO A 148 -6.00 19.85 -3.35
C PRO A 148 -6.95 20.00 -4.55
N VAL A 149 -6.40 20.28 -5.74
CA VAL A 149 -7.18 20.40 -6.98
C VAL A 149 -7.72 19.04 -7.43
N THR A 150 -6.90 18.00 -7.36
CA THR A 150 -7.33 16.61 -7.59
C THR A 150 -8.43 16.20 -6.61
N LEU A 151 -8.24 16.48 -5.32
CA LEU A 151 -9.22 16.15 -4.27
C LEU A 151 -10.59 16.78 -4.56
N ILE A 152 -10.65 18.09 -4.85
CA ILE A 152 -11.93 18.76 -5.11
C ILE A 152 -12.60 18.20 -6.39
N ALA A 153 -11.82 17.88 -7.42
CA ALA A 153 -12.32 17.37 -8.69
C ALA A 153 -13.07 16.03 -8.52
N PHE A 154 -12.60 15.15 -7.63
CA PHE A 154 -13.25 13.88 -7.30
C PHE A 154 -14.36 14.00 -6.25
N ARG A 155 -14.30 15.02 -5.37
CA ARG A 155 -15.31 15.27 -4.32
C ARG A 155 -16.63 15.82 -4.84
N THR A 156 -16.59 16.56 -5.94
CA THR A 156 -17.73 17.39 -6.35
C THR A 156 -18.10 17.13 -7.81
N VAL A 157 -19.40 17.18 -8.09
CA VAL A 157 -19.96 17.18 -9.45
C VAL A 157 -20.17 18.64 -9.87
N GLN A 158 -19.99 18.97 -11.15
CA GLN A 158 -20.28 20.32 -11.65
C GLN A 158 -21.76 20.67 -11.46
N PRO A 159 -22.11 21.95 -11.17
CA PRO A 159 -21.28 23.16 -11.17
C PRO A 159 -20.69 23.54 -9.79
N ALA A 160 -20.72 22.64 -8.79
CA ALA A 160 -20.31 22.94 -7.41
C ALA A 160 -18.82 23.32 -7.23
N TRP A 161 -18.02 23.29 -8.31
CA TRP A 161 -16.61 23.68 -8.32
C TRP A 161 -16.43 25.18 -8.16
N GLU A 162 -17.44 25.99 -8.50
CA GLU A 162 -17.35 27.45 -8.58
C GLU A 162 -17.51 28.17 -7.23
N SER A 163 -18.25 27.60 -6.27
CA SER A 163 -18.68 28.32 -5.05
C SER A 163 -17.93 27.95 -3.76
N ARG A 164 -17.12 26.88 -3.74
CA ARG A 164 -16.41 26.44 -2.52
C ARG A 164 -15.08 27.17 -2.35
N ARG A 165 -14.95 27.85 -1.20
CA ARG A 165 -13.69 28.44 -0.69
C ARG A 165 -13.21 27.64 0.53
N PHE A 166 -11.89 27.58 0.70
CA PHE A 166 -11.28 27.02 1.90
C PHE A 166 -11.54 27.90 3.12
N ALA A 167 -11.80 27.29 4.26
CA ALA A 167 -11.92 27.98 5.54
C ALA A 167 -11.07 27.27 6.59
N TYR A 168 -10.14 27.99 7.21
CA TYR A 168 -9.16 27.42 8.16
C TYR A 168 -9.32 28.02 9.55
N LYS A 169 -10.45 27.76 10.21
CA LYS A 169 -10.84 28.47 11.43
C LYS A 169 -10.63 27.69 12.73
N THR A 170 -10.59 26.36 12.69
CA THR A 170 -10.55 25.52 13.90
C THR A 170 -9.14 25.28 14.42
N GLY A 171 -9.02 24.91 15.70
CA GLY A 171 -7.73 24.51 16.29
C GLY A 171 -7.13 23.27 15.63
N PHE A 172 -7.95 22.29 15.25
CA PHE A 172 -7.49 21.07 14.58
C PHE A 172 -6.87 21.34 13.21
N VAL A 173 -7.45 22.27 12.45
CA VAL A 173 -6.85 22.75 11.19
C VAL A 173 -5.51 23.43 11.43
N ARG A 174 -5.42 24.33 12.42
CA ARG A 174 -4.16 25.03 12.72
C ARG A 174 -3.07 24.03 13.09
N LEU A 175 -3.38 23.03 13.91
CA LEU A 175 -2.47 21.93 14.23
C LEU A 175 -2.03 21.18 12.97
N SER A 176 -2.95 20.90 12.05
CA SER A 176 -2.64 20.22 10.78
C SER A 176 -1.72 21.05 9.88
N ILE A 177 -1.94 22.37 9.80
CA ILE A 177 -1.07 23.30 9.07
C ILE A 177 0.31 23.39 9.73
N MET A 178 0.38 23.46 11.07
CA MET A 178 1.64 23.45 11.81
C MET A 178 2.43 22.16 11.61
N ALA A 179 1.77 21.00 11.60
CA ALA A 179 2.39 19.72 11.30
C ALA A 179 2.95 19.69 9.86
N LEU A 180 2.18 20.17 8.88
CA LEU A 180 2.62 20.28 7.49
C LEU A 180 3.82 21.22 7.32
N ALA A 181 3.79 22.39 7.98
CA ALA A 181 4.88 23.36 7.95
C ALA A 181 6.16 22.81 8.62
N SER A 182 6.02 22.12 9.75
CA SER A 182 7.14 21.46 10.44
C SER A 182 7.78 20.38 9.57
N LEU A 183 6.96 19.66 8.79
CA LEU A 183 7.47 18.66 7.84
C LEU A 183 8.26 19.31 6.69
N LEU A 184 7.84 20.48 6.19
CA LEU A 184 8.61 21.21 5.18
C LEU A 184 9.99 21.61 5.71
N VAL A 185 10.07 22.06 6.96
CA VAL A 185 11.36 22.37 7.62
C VAL A 185 12.20 21.09 7.78
N LEU A 186 11.58 19.96 8.13
CA LEU A 186 12.27 18.67 8.18
C LEU A 186 12.85 18.26 6.83
N TYR A 187 12.13 18.49 5.74
CA TYR A 187 12.64 18.25 4.38
C TYR A 187 13.89 19.06 4.08
N VAL A 188 13.87 20.36 4.40
CA VAL A 188 15.05 21.22 4.21
C VAL A 188 16.22 20.67 5.03
N SER A 189 16.01 20.43 6.33
CA SER A 189 17.09 19.94 7.21
C SER A 189 17.65 18.57 6.79
N GLY A 190 16.80 17.64 6.35
CA GLY A 190 17.21 16.31 5.89
C GLY A 190 17.95 16.37 4.55
N ALA A 191 17.47 17.19 3.61
CA ALA A 191 18.15 17.40 2.33
C ALA A 191 19.49 18.14 2.51
N SER A 192 19.58 19.09 3.45
CA SER A 192 20.85 19.71 3.84
C SER A 192 21.82 18.71 4.46
N LEU A 193 21.34 17.79 5.30
CA LEU A 193 22.18 16.74 5.86
C LEU A 193 22.75 15.81 4.78
N ALA A 194 21.92 15.45 3.78
CA ALA A 194 22.36 14.67 2.63
C ALA A 194 23.41 15.42 1.79
N ALA A 195 23.20 16.72 1.54
CA ALA A 195 24.14 17.57 0.81
C ALA A 195 25.51 17.70 1.49
N LEU A 196 25.55 17.63 2.83
CA LEU A 196 26.79 17.72 3.61
C LEU A 196 27.53 16.37 3.73
N HIS A 197 27.13 15.32 2.99
CA HIS A 197 27.65 13.95 3.13
C HIS A 197 27.60 13.44 4.59
N GLY A 198 26.63 13.94 5.36
CA GLY A 198 26.65 13.87 6.83
C GLY A 198 25.98 12.65 7.45
N SER A 199 25.47 11.70 6.67
CA SER A 199 24.68 10.57 7.20
C SER A 199 25.48 9.65 8.13
N GLY A 200 26.79 9.54 7.93
CA GLY A 200 27.70 8.78 8.80
C GLY A 200 28.40 9.60 9.90
N VAL A 201 28.16 10.92 9.98
CA VAL A 201 28.84 11.81 10.93
C VAL A 201 28.35 11.58 12.36
N CYS A 202 27.11 11.13 12.53
CA CYS A 202 26.51 10.86 13.83
C CYS A 202 26.17 9.39 14.02
N GLN A 203 27.17 8.63 14.47
CA GLN A 203 27.02 7.23 14.85
C GLN A 203 26.24 7.13 16.18
N GLY A 204 25.07 6.49 16.17
CA GLY A 204 24.20 6.34 17.34
C GLY A 204 22.86 7.06 17.24
N TRP A 205 21.90 6.58 18.04
CA TRP A 205 20.53 7.09 18.13
C TRP A 205 20.06 7.03 19.59
N PRO A 206 19.46 8.09 20.16
CA PRO A 206 19.08 9.35 19.50
C PRO A 206 20.21 10.41 19.44
N LEU A 207 21.33 10.21 20.13
CA LEU A 207 22.47 11.16 20.18
C LEU A 207 23.57 10.83 19.15
N CYS A 208 24.46 11.79 18.90
CA CYS A 208 25.57 11.69 17.96
C CYS A 208 26.81 11.16 18.70
N GLY A 209 26.95 9.84 18.84
CA GLY A 209 28.08 9.24 19.56
C GLY A 209 28.08 9.47 21.08
N GLY A 210 26.94 9.87 21.65
CA GLY A 210 26.81 10.28 23.05
C GLY A 210 26.90 11.79 23.27
N ASP A 211 27.37 12.56 22.27
CA ASP A 211 27.49 14.01 22.37
C ASP A 211 26.12 14.70 22.25
N ILE A 212 25.85 15.61 23.18
CA ILE A 212 24.68 16.50 23.15
C ILE A 212 24.93 17.67 22.18
N PHE A 213 26.18 18.10 22.01
CA PHE A 213 26.58 19.18 21.11
C PHE A 213 27.69 18.70 20.17
N PRO A 214 27.33 18.01 19.08
CA PRO A 214 28.32 17.45 18.16
C PRO A 214 29.13 18.55 17.47
N GLN A 215 30.42 18.26 17.29
CA GLN A 215 31.35 19.16 16.60
C GLN A 215 31.11 19.14 15.08
N GLY A 216 31.46 20.25 14.42
CA GLY A 216 31.30 20.40 12.97
C GLY A 216 29.87 20.67 12.50
N THR A 217 29.74 21.28 11.31
CA THR A 217 28.45 21.71 10.76
C THR A 217 27.49 20.55 10.50
N ALA A 218 27.99 19.43 9.95
CA ALA A 218 27.18 18.26 9.63
C ALA A 218 26.59 17.61 10.90
N GLY A 219 27.37 17.50 11.98
CA GLY A 219 26.90 16.99 13.26
C GLY A 219 25.79 17.86 13.87
N ARG A 220 25.96 19.19 13.84
CA ARG A 220 24.92 20.13 14.32
C ARG A 220 23.64 20.06 13.49
N VAL A 221 23.74 19.97 12.16
CA VAL A 221 22.58 19.82 11.27
C VAL A 221 21.86 18.49 11.53
N ALA A 222 22.59 17.40 11.74
CA ALA A 222 22.01 16.11 12.10
C ALA A 222 21.24 16.17 13.43
N LEU A 223 21.80 16.82 14.45
CA LEU A 223 21.10 17.02 15.73
C LEU A 223 19.85 17.88 15.57
N VAL A 224 19.94 19.00 14.84
CA VAL A 224 18.79 19.86 14.54
C VAL A 224 17.68 19.06 13.85
N HIS A 225 18.03 18.24 12.86
CA HIS A 225 17.07 17.36 12.18
C HIS A 225 16.38 16.39 13.16
N ARG A 226 17.13 15.77 14.09
CA ARG A 226 16.56 14.88 15.12
C ARG A 226 15.65 15.61 16.11
N VAL A 227 16.03 16.79 16.59
CA VAL A 227 15.21 17.61 17.50
C VAL A 227 13.90 18.04 16.80
N MET A 228 14.00 18.50 15.55
CA MET A 228 12.83 18.84 14.74
C MET A 228 11.96 17.61 14.46
N THR A 229 12.55 16.42 14.37
CA THR A 229 11.82 15.16 14.22
C THR A 229 11.01 14.86 15.49
N ALA A 230 11.58 15.02 16.68
CA ALA A 230 10.83 14.87 17.94
C ALA A 230 9.66 15.87 18.03
N TRP A 231 9.90 17.14 17.69
CA TRP A 231 8.86 18.18 17.65
C TRP A 231 7.73 17.84 16.67
N ALA A 232 8.05 17.54 15.42
CA ALA A 232 7.05 17.17 14.41
C ALA A 232 6.31 15.90 14.80
N GLY A 233 6.99 14.94 15.44
CA GLY A 233 6.40 13.71 15.97
C GLY A 233 5.34 13.99 17.03
N ALA A 234 5.61 14.92 17.96
CA ALA A 234 4.62 15.33 18.96
C ALA A 234 3.38 15.96 18.30
N LEU A 235 3.57 16.85 17.31
CA LEU A 235 2.45 17.45 16.56
C LEU A 235 1.61 16.40 15.83
N VAL A 236 2.26 15.46 15.13
CA VAL A 236 1.59 14.37 14.40
C VAL A 236 0.87 13.43 15.37
N ALA A 237 1.46 13.11 16.52
CA ALA A 237 0.83 12.27 17.54
C ALA A 237 -0.45 12.92 18.08
N VAL A 238 -0.39 14.20 18.46
CA VAL A 238 -1.57 14.96 18.92
C VAL A 238 -2.63 15.02 17.82
N LEU A 239 -2.22 15.23 16.57
CA LEU A 239 -3.12 15.25 15.42
C LEU A 239 -3.85 13.92 15.22
N VAL A 240 -3.15 12.79 15.29
CA VAL A 240 -3.77 11.45 15.17
C VAL A 240 -4.73 11.20 16.33
N ILE A 241 -4.32 11.52 17.56
CA ILE A 241 -5.16 11.36 18.76
C ILE A 241 -6.46 12.18 18.61
N GLN A 242 -6.35 13.45 18.20
CA GLN A 242 -7.52 14.30 17.99
C GLN A 242 -8.40 13.79 16.84
N ALA A 243 -7.81 13.27 15.75
CA ALA A 243 -8.57 12.69 14.65
C ALA A 243 -9.38 11.46 15.10
N TRP A 244 -8.76 10.53 15.84
CA TRP A 244 -9.45 9.33 16.34
C TRP A 244 -10.46 9.62 17.45
N ARG A 245 -10.33 10.74 18.17
CA ARG A 245 -11.32 11.18 19.15
C ARG A 245 -12.50 11.91 18.52
N TYR A 246 -12.25 12.83 17.60
CA TYR A 246 -13.25 13.82 17.15
C TYR A 246 -13.66 13.69 15.67
N ARG A 247 -12.90 12.94 14.84
CA ARG A 247 -13.09 12.85 13.38
C ARG A 247 -13.46 11.46 12.88
N ARG A 248 -14.01 10.61 13.74
CA ARG A 248 -14.31 9.19 13.47
C ARG A 248 -15.27 8.91 12.32
N ASN A 249 -16.06 9.89 11.87
CA ASN A 249 -16.97 9.72 10.73
C ASN A 249 -16.40 10.25 9.40
N SER A 250 -15.29 10.97 9.45
CA SER A 250 -14.68 11.59 8.28
C SER A 250 -13.62 10.67 7.71
N THR A 251 -14.01 9.80 6.78
CA THR A 251 -13.13 8.78 6.19
C THR A 251 -11.79 9.32 5.75
N LEU A 252 -11.76 10.39 4.94
CA LEU A 252 -10.51 10.92 4.42
C LEU A 252 -9.65 11.55 5.52
N VAL A 253 -10.25 12.32 6.44
CA VAL A 253 -9.54 12.94 7.57
C VAL A 253 -8.88 11.87 8.43
N LEU A 254 -9.64 10.82 8.80
CA LEU A 254 -9.14 9.77 9.68
C LEU A 254 -8.08 8.92 8.98
N VAL A 255 -8.28 8.56 7.71
CA VAL A 255 -7.28 7.79 6.95
C VAL A 255 -6.00 8.60 6.73
N ALA A 256 -6.10 9.86 6.28
CA ALA A 256 -4.93 10.69 6.00
C ALA A 256 -4.12 11.02 7.26
N SER A 257 -4.79 11.36 8.37
CA SER A 257 -4.11 11.57 9.66
C SER A 257 -3.45 10.29 10.17
N THR A 258 -4.14 9.14 10.12
CA THR A 258 -3.58 7.86 10.57
C THR A 258 -2.40 7.42 9.70
N ALA A 259 -2.52 7.53 8.38
CA ALA A 259 -1.44 7.26 7.45
C ALA A 259 -0.24 8.17 7.72
N ALA A 260 -0.45 9.46 7.96
CA ALA A 260 0.60 10.39 8.36
C ALA A 260 1.28 9.95 9.67
N GLY A 261 0.52 9.51 10.68
CA GLY A 261 1.09 8.98 11.93
C GLY A 261 1.98 7.75 11.73
N VAL A 262 1.51 6.78 10.94
CA VAL A 262 2.28 5.55 10.67
C VAL A 262 3.49 5.84 9.80
N LEU A 263 3.34 6.65 8.74
CA LEU A 263 4.45 7.05 7.87
C LEU A 263 5.50 7.86 8.64
N PHE A 264 5.10 8.76 9.55
CA PHE A 264 6.03 9.49 10.41
C PHE A 264 6.81 8.54 11.33
N SER A 265 6.11 7.60 11.97
CA SER A 265 6.74 6.59 12.84
C SER A 265 7.72 5.71 12.05
N ALA A 266 7.33 5.32 10.83
CA ALA A 266 8.17 4.58 9.91
C ALA A 266 9.40 5.40 9.47
N GLN A 267 9.25 6.71 9.25
CA GLN A 267 10.37 7.60 8.93
C GLN A 267 11.40 7.68 10.07
N ALA A 268 10.94 7.81 11.32
CA ALA A 268 11.82 7.77 12.48
C ALA A 268 12.54 6.41 12.60
N LEU A 269 11.82 5.30 12.38
CA LEU A 269 12.41 3.96 12.38
C LEU A 269 13.46 3.81 11.27
N LEU A 270 13.13 4.16 10.02
CA LEU A 270 14.08 4.12 8.90
C LEU A 270 15.28 5.03 9.16
N GLY A 271 15.05 6.24 9.69
CA GLY A 271 16.11 7.16 10.09
C GLY A 271 17.06 6.57 11.12
N SER A 272 16.54 5.87 12.13
CA SER A 272 17.38 5.17 13.13
C SER A 272 18.22 4.05 12.51
N ARG A 273 17.68 3.34 11.52
CA ARG A 273 18.41 2.28 10.80
C ARG A 273 19.43 2.82 9.82
N LEU A 274 19.17 3.97 9.21
CA LEU A 274 20.13 4.64 8.33
C LEU A 274 21.42 5.04 9.05
N VAL A 275 21.39 5.20 10.38
CA VAL A 275 22.60 5.45 11.20
C VAL A 275 23.52 4.21 11.23
N GLU A 276 22.98 2.99 11.10
CA GLU A 276 23.74 1.73 11.16
C GLU A 276 24.45 1.40 9.84
N GLY A 277 24.13 2.11 8.76
CA GLY A 277 24.71 1.87 7.43
C GLY A 277 23.79 2.32 6.30
N TYR A 278 24.38 2.88 5.25
CA TYR A 278 23.64 3.56 4.19
C TYR A 278 23.51 2.67 2.95
N SER A 279 22.38 1.98 2.79
CA SER A 279 22.06 1.35 1.50
C SER A 279 21.27 2.32 0.60
N PRO A 280 21.55 2.38 -0.71
CA PRO A 280 20.79 3.23 -1.64
C PRO A 280 19.28 2.97 -1.59
N SER A 281 18.87 1.72 -1.39
CA SER A 281 17.46 1.34 -1.30
C SER A 281 16.78 1.92 -0.05
N MET A 282 17.47 2.00 1.08
CA MET A 282 16.93 2.62 2.30
C MET A 282 16.83 4.14 2.18
N GLN A 283 17.77 4.80 1.50
CA GLN A 283 17.68 6.23 1.20
C GLN A 283 16.46 6.53 0.32
N VAL A 284 16.29 5.78 -0.78
CA VAL A 284 15.13 5.90 -1.67
C VAL A 284 13.83 5.69 -0.90
N LEU A 285 13.80 4.67 -0.02
CA LEU A 285 12.63 4.40 0.79
C LEU A 285 12.33 5.51 1.79
N HIS A 286 13.37 6.08 2.41
CA HIS A 286 13.24 7.21 3.33
C HIS A 286 12.60 8.41 2.60
N GLN A 287 13.16 8.82 1.47
CA GLN A 287 12.62 9.93 0.65
C GLN A 287 11.21 9.64 0.12
N THR A 288 10.95 8.42 -0.35
CA THR A 288 9.63 8.02 -0.88
C THR A 288 8.55 8.14 0.20
N SER A 289 8.87 7.67 1.41
CA SER A 289 7.91 7.65 2.51
C SER A 289 7.73 9.03 3.14
N ALA A 290 8.77 9.87 3.16
CA ALA A 290 8.64 11.30 3.45
C ALA A 290 7.65 11.97 2.47
N THR A 291 7.73 11.61 1.18
CA THR A 291 6.87 12.20 0.14
C THR A 291 5.43 11.73 0.29
N ALA A 292 5.22 10.48 0.69
CA ALA A 292 3.90 9.96 1.02
C ALA A 292 3.31 10.64 2.27
N LEU A 293 4.15 10.94 3.27
CA LEU A 293 3.77 11.68 4.47
C LEU A 293 3.36 13.12 4.13
N TRP A 294 4.14 13.81 3.29
CA TRP A 294 3.80 15.13 2.76
C TRP A 294 2.44 15.12 2.05
N ALA A 295 2.25 14.18 1.12
CA ALA A 295 0.98 14.03 0.40
C ALA A 295 -0.20 13.79 1.36
N SER A 296 -0.01 12.95 2.39
CA SER A 296 -1.04 12.66 3.39
C SER A 296 -1.45 13.91 4.18
N LEU A 297 -0.49 14.73 4.62
CA LEU A 297 -0.77 15.98 5.34
C LEU A 297 -1.38 17.05 4.42
N VAL A 298 -0.93 17.17 3.17
CA VAL A 298 -1.54 18.09 2.18
C VAL A 298 -3.00 17.72 1.94
N ILE A 299 -3.29 16.43 1.71
CA ILE A 299 -4.66 15.93 1.52
C ILE A 299 -5.51 16.21 2.76
N LEU A 300 -4.96 15.98 3.96
CA LEU A 300 -5.64 16.28 5.22
C LEU A 300 -5.99 17.77 5.33
N VAL A 301 -5.02 18.67 5.17
CA VAL A 301 -5.23 20.12 5.27
C VAL A 301 -6.25 20.59 4.23
N ALA A 302 -6.14 20.12 2.99
CA ALA A 302 -7.08 20.43 1.93
C ALA A 302 -8.51 19.96 2.27
N GLU A 303 -8.65 18.72 2.74
CA GLU A 303 -9.95 18.16 3.13
C GLU A 303 -10.60 18.96 4.25
N LEU A 304 -9.85 19.34 5.28
CA LEU A 304 -10.37 20.10 6.41
C LEU A 304 -10.83 21.49 5.95
N GLY A 305 -10.03 22.18 5.14
CA GLY A 305 -10.44 23.49 4.62
C GLY A 305 -11.67 23.44 3.71
N LEU A 306 -11.97 22.30 3.08
CA LEU A 306 -13.17 22.11 2.25
C LEU A 306 -14.43 21.72 3.03
N THR A 307 -14.28 21.07 4.19
CA THR A 307 -15.39 20.42 4.91
C THR A 307 -15.70 21.05 6.25
N GLU A 308 -14.75 21.69 6.92
CA GLU A 308 -14.99 22.30 8.22
C GLU A 308 -15.77 23.61 8.09
N ARG A 309 -17.04 23.58 8.53
CA ARG A 309 -17.86 24.79 8.69
C ARG A 309 -18.52 24.91 10.07
N ASN A 310 -18.79 23.82 10.80
CA ASN A 310 -19.54 23.86 12.09
C ASN A 310 -18.99 22.90 13.17
N THR A 311 -18.59 23.46 14.33
CA THR A 311 -18.06 22.78 15.53
C THR A 311 -19.10 21.94 16.29
N VAL A 312 -20.39 22.25 16.16
CA VAL A 312 -21.49 21.61 16.91
C VAL A 312 -21.70 20.13 16.55
N GLY A 313 -21.38 19.72 15.32
CA GLY A 313 -21.44 18.32 14.89
C GLY A 313 -20.34 17.44 15.49
N GLU A 314 -19.20 18.04 15.86
CA GLU A 314 -18.00 17.37 16.37
C GLU A 314 -18.22 16.91 17.81
N THR A 315 -18.84 17.77 18.64
CA THR A 315 -19.15 17.48 20.04
C THR A 315 -20.15 16.32 20.18
N LYS A 316 -21.13 16.20 19.27
CA LYS A 316 -22.11 15.10 19.28
C LYS A 316 -21.48 13.74 18.91
N ALA A 317 -20.46 13.72 18.05
CA ALA A 317 -19.74 12.49 17.72
C ALA A 317 -18.87 12.00 18.90
N CYS A 318 -18.35 12.92 19.72
CA CYS A 318 -17.56 12.62 20.92
C CYS A 318 -18.35 11.83 21.98
N GLN A 319 -19.66 12.07 22.11
CA GLN A 319 -20.49 11.43 23.13
C GLN A 319 -20.82 9.95 22.84
N ARG A 320 -20.55 9.45 21.62
CA ARG A 320 -20.88 8.07 21.19
C ARG A 320 -19.76 7.06 21.42
N VAL A 321 -18.65 7.47 22.04
CA VAL A 321 -17.46 6.62 22.26
C VAL A 321 -17.79 5.50 23.26
N LYS A 322 -17.93 4.27 22.77
CA LYS A 322 -17.86 3.07 23.60
C LYS A 322 -16.46 2.95 24.21
N GLY A 323 -16.34 2.36 25.40
CA GLY A 323 -15.06 2.22 26.10
C GLY A 323 -13.95 1.58 25.24
N LEU A 324 -12.70 2.00 25.48
CA LEU A 324 -11.49 1.65 24.72
C LEU A 324 -11.33 0.14 24.46
N ARG A 325 -11.63 -0.69 25.48
CA ARG A 325 -11.54 -2.17 25.38
C ARG A 325 -12.44 -2.75 24.30
N GLY A 326 -13.67 -2.24 24.16
CA GLY A 326 -14.61 -2.69 23.14
C GLY A 326 -14.16 -2.30 21.73
N GLN A 327 -13.62 -1.09 21.58
CA GLN A 327 -13.08 -0.61 20.31
C GLN A 327 -11.87 -1.44 19.86
N LEU A 328 -10.91 -1.71 20.75
CA LEU A 328 -9.74 -2.54 20.45
C LEU A 328 -10.14 -3.97 20.05
N TYR A 329 -11.11 -4.56 20.74
CA TYR A 329 -11.65 -5.86 20.37
C TYR A 329 -12.26 -5.86 18.96
N ASP A 330 -13.07 -4.84 18.64
CA ASP A 330 -13.68 -4.73 17.32
C ASP A 330 -12.63 -4.48 16.21
N LEU A 331 -11.56 -3.72 16.49
CA LEU A 331 -10.43 -3.54 15.57
C LEU A 331 -9.67 -4.85 15.35
N LEU A 332 -9.39 -5.61 16.41
CA LEU A 332 -8.78 -6.93 16.31
C LEU A 332 -9.65 -7.90 15.50
N MET A 333 -10.98 -7.83 15.65
CA MET A 333 -11.90 -8.64 14.84
C MET A 333 -11.84 -8.31 13.35
N LEU A 334 -11.45 -7.09 12.96
CA LEU A 334 -11.24 -6.74 11.54
C LEU A 334 -10.07 -7.50 10.91
N THR A 335 -9.07 -7.92 11.69
CA THR A 335 -7.91 -8.66 11.16
C THR A 335 -8.22 -10.11 10.85
N LYS A 336 -9.38 -10.65 11.29
CA LYS A 336 -9.79 -12.05 11.09
C LYS A 336 -8.69 -13.04 11.60
N PRO A 337 -8.32 -13.00 12.89
CA PRO A 337 -7.14 -13.70 13.40
C PRO A 337 -7.12 -15.20 13.12
N VAL A 338 -8.28 -15.88 13.20
CA VAL A 338 -8.40 -17.32 12.91
C VAL A 338 -8.07 -17.63 11.45
N VAL A 339 -8.49 -16.78 10.51
CA VAL A 339 -8.21 -16.97 9.08
C VAL A 339 -6.74 -16.67 8.78
N VAL A 340 -6.20 -15.61 9.39
CA VAL A 340 -4.81 -15.21 9.23
C VAL A 340 -3.84 -16.24 9.84
N ALA A 341 -4.21 -16.91 10.94
CA ALA A 341 -3.37 -17.93 11.56
C ALA A 341 -2.95 -19.04 10.59
N LEU A 342 -3.85 -19.50 9.70
CA LEU A 342 -3.49 -20.49 8.68
C LEU A 342 -2.48 -19.94 7.67
N LEU A 343 -2.60 -18.66 7.27
CA LEU A 343 -1.63 -18.01 6.38
C LEU A 343 -0.26 -17.86 7.06
N LEU A 344 -0.24 -17.62 8.37
CA LEU A 344 1.00 -17.54 9.14
C LEU A 344 1.70 -18.89 9.24
N VAL A 345 0.96 -19.99 9.34
CA VAL A 345 1.53 -21.34 9.29
C VAL A 345 2.21 -21.60 7.94
N THR A 346 1.60 -21.19 6.83
CA THR A 346 2.22 -21.37 5.50
C THR A 346 3.41 -20.44 5.29
N THR A 347 3.40 -19.22 5.86
CA THR A 347 4.60 -18.37 5.94
C THR A 347 5.72 -19.04 6.71
N LEU A 348 5.47 -19.53 7.94
CA LEU A 348 6.48 -20.19 8.74
C LEU A 348 7.03 -21.44 8.03
N SER A 349 6.16 -22.21 7.38
CA SER A 349 6.57 -23.37 6.60
C SER A 349 7.47 -22.96 5.44
N GLY A 350 7.14 -21.88 4.72
CA GLY A 350 7.99 -21.32 3.67
C GLY A 350 9.37 -20.87 4.19
N MET A 351 9.44 -20.35 5.42
CA MET A 351 10.72 -20.02 6.06
C MET A 351 11.57 -21.27 6.31
N VAL A 352 10.97 -22.31 6.89
CA VAL A 352 11.69 -23.55 7.25
C VAL A 352 12.14 -24.31 6.00
N ILE A 353 11.25 -24.45 5.01
CA ILE A 353 11.56 -25.14 3.75
C ILE A 353 12.65 -24.38 2.99
N GLY A 354 12.57 -23.05 2.92
CA GLY A 354 13.56 -22.25 2.20
C GLY A 354 14.95 -22.27 2.82
N ALA A 355 15.05 -22.21 4.15
CA ALA A 355 16.34 -22.22 4.86
C ALA A 355 16.83 -23.63 5.23
N SER A 356 16.08 -24.68 4.89
CA SER A 356 16.31 -26.06 5.30
C SER A 356 16.60 -26.22 6.81
N SER A 357 16.02 -25.35 7.63
CA SER A 357 16.31 -25.25 9.07
C SER A 357 15.30 -24.35 9.77
N TRP A 358 15.21 -24.45 11.10
CA TRP A 358 14.38 -23.52 11.87
C TRP A 358 14.95 -22.10 11.83
N PRO A 359 14.16 -21.08 11.44
CA PRO A 359 14.61 -19.71 11.51
C PRO A 359 14.81 -19.26 12.96
N SER A 360 15.69 -18.28 13.18
CA SER A 360 15.83 -17.67 14.50
C SER A 360 14.50 -17.11 15.00
N PHE A 361 14.27 -17.17 16.31
CA PHE A 361 13.04 -16.66 16.93
C PHE A 361 12.74 -15.20 16.53
N ARG A 362 13.78 -14.35 16.49
CA ARG A 362 13.65 -12.94 16.11
C ARG A 362 13.14 -12.80 14.67
N LEU A 363 13.72 -13.54 13.72
CA LEU A 363 13.31 -13.48 12.31
C LEU A 363 11.88 -14.01 12.13
N ALA A 364 11.54 -15.14 12.77
CA ALA A 364 10.20 -15.70 12.75
C ALA A 364 9.16 -14.74 13.34
N PHE A 365 9.43 -14.16 14.51
CA PHE A 365 8.53 -13.22 15.17
C PHE A 365 8.20 -12.01 14.28
N TRP A 366 9.21 -11.32 13.74
CA TRP A 366 8.99 -10.13 12.92
C TRP A 366 8.32 -10.47 11.57
N THR A 367 8.68 -11.60 10.96
CA THR A 367 8.04 -12.07 9.72
C THR A 367 6.57 -12.38 9.94
N LEU A 368 6.23 -13.10 11.01
CA LEU A 368 4.84 -13.46 11.33
C LEU A 368 4.01 -12.26 11.78
N LEU A 369 4.59 -11.32 12.55
CA LEU A 369 3.93 -10.08 12.91
C LEU A 369 3.64 -9.21 11.67
N GLY A 370 4.62 -9.07 10.78
CA GLY A 370 4.45 -8.39 9.49
C GLY A 370 3.38 -9.05 8.62
N GLY A 371 3.42 -10.38 8.49
CA GLY A 371 2.40 -11.16 7.78
C GLY A 371 1.00 -11.01 8.38
N PHE A 372 0.89 -10.99 9.72
CA PHE A 372 -0.38 -10.79 10.42
C PHE A 372 -0.98 -9.43 10.12
N LEU A 373 -0.16 -8.37 10.19
CA LEU A 373 -0.58 -7.00 9.90
C LEU A 373 -0.90 -6.79 8.42
N ALA A 374 -0.12 -7.39 7.51
CA ALA A 374 -0.36 -7.31 6.06
C ALA A 374 -1.70 -7.96 5.71
N ALA A 375 -1.89 -9.23 6.08
CA ALA A 375 -3.11 -9.97 5.79
C ALA A 375 -4.32 -9.41 6.55
N GLY A 376 -4.14 -9.06 7.82
CA GLY A 376 -5.17 -8.48 8.67
C GLY A 376 -5.61 -7.09 8.21
N GLY A 377 -4.67 -6.21 7.87
CA GLY A 377 -4.94 -4.87 7.33
C GLY A 377 -5.67 -4.93 5.99
N SER A 378 -5.21 -5.81 5.09
CA SER A 378 -5.86 -6.07 3.81
C SER A 378 -7.28 -6.63 4.00
N GLY A 379 -7.46 -7.50 5.00
CA GLY A 379 -8.76 -8.02 5.45
C GLY A 379 -9.70 -6.95 6.02
N ALA A 380 -9.17 -5.94 6.71
CA ALA A 380 -9.92 -4.79 7.21
C ALA A 380 -10.36 -3.86 6.07
N ILE A 381 -9.47 -3.57 5.11
CA ILE A 381 -9.81 -2.78 3.91
C ILE A 381 -10.87 -3.50 3.08
N ASN A 382 -10.75 -4.82 2.89
CA ASN A 382 -11.76 -5.63 2.23
C ASN A 382 -13.13 -5.52 2.92
N GLN A 383 -13.19 -5.56 4.26
CA GLN A 383 -14.43 -5.37 5.00
C GLN A 383 -15.01 -3.95 4.86
N TYR A 384 -14.16 -2.92 4.74
CA TYR A 384 -14.63 -1.59 4.39
C TYR A 384 -15.26 -1.58 2.99
N ILE A 385 -14.62 -2.18 1.99
CA ILE A 385 -15.15 -2.27 0.61
C ILE A 385 -16.50 -3.01 0.60
N ASP A 386 -16.58 -4.14 1.32
CA ASP A 386 -17.72 -5.05 1.33
C ASP A 386 -18.86 -4.63 2.27
N ARG A 387 -18.73 -3.51 2.99
CA ARG A 387 -19.63 -3.11 4.09
C ARG A 387 -21.14 -3.16 3.76
N TYR A 388 -21.52 -2.85 2.52
CA TYR A 388 -22.93 -2.89 2.09
C TYR A 388 -23.40 -4.29 1.67
N ASP A 389 -22.50 -5.10 1.11
CA ASP A 389 -22.81 -6.47 0.73
C ASP A 389 -22.87 -7.37 1.96
N ASP A 390 -22.02 -7.10 2.95
CA ASP A 390 -22.00 -7.82 4.21
C ASP A 390 -23.34 -7.73 4.97
N LEU A 391 -24.09 -6.64 4.81
CA LEU A 391 -25.45 -6.51 5.37
C LEU A 391 -26.44 -7.55 4.80
N LYS A 392 -26.19 -8.02 3.57
CA LYS A 392 -27.07 -8.96 2.85
C LYS A 392 -26.77 -10.43 3.15
N MET A 393 -25.69 -10.71 3.90
CA MET A 393 -25.17 -12.05 4.16
C MET A 393 -25.31 -12.41 5.65
N GLN A 394 -25.81 -13.61 5.95
CA GLN A 394 -26.11 -14.01 7.34
C GLN A 394 -24.86 -14.08 8.22
N ARG A 395 -23.75 -14.53 7.63
CA ARG A 395 -22.46 -14.67 8.32
C ARG A 395 -21.83 -13.33 8.67
N THR A 396 -21.94 -12.34 7.79
CA THR A 396 -21.09 -11.14 7.83
C THR A 396 -21.82 -9.89 8.29
N LYS A 397 -23.17 -9.89 8.35
CA LYS A 397 -23.98 -8.79 8.89
C LYS A 397 -23.65 -8.39 10.34
N LYS A 398 -23.06 -9.30 11.13
CA LYS A 398 -22.66 -9.05 12.53
C LYS A 398 -21.21 -8.53 12.68
N ARG A 399 -20.47 -8.35 11.59
CA ARG A 399 -19.10 -7.79 11.62
C ARG A 399 -19.09 -6.37 12.18
N PRO A 400 -17.96 -5.86 12.69
CA PRO A 400 -17.89 -4.56 13.35
C PRO A 400 -18.44 -3.37 12.54
N ILE A 401 -18.12 -3.27 11.24
CA ILE A 401 -18.56 -2.16 10.38
C ILE A 401 -20.05 -2.28 10.00
N PRO A 402 -20.54 -3.40 9.44
CA PRO A 402 -21.96 -3.54 9.09
C PRO A 402 -22.90 -3.46 10.29
N ALA A 403 -22.47 -3.93 11.47
CA ALA A 403 -23.25 -3.84 12.70
C ALA A 403 -23.21 -2.46 13.36
N GLY A 404 -22.50 -1.48 12.78
CA GLY A 404 -22.40 -0.12 13.31
C GLY A 404 -21.59 0.00 14.60
N ARG A 405 -20.76 -1.00 14.96
CA ARG A 405 -19.89 -0.94 16.14
C ARG A 405 -18.62 -0.14 15.90
N LEU A 406 -18.11 -0.16 14.66
CA LEU A 406 -17.08 0.72 14.15
C LEU A 406 -17.61 1.50 12.95
N THR A 407 -17.14 2.73 12.77
CA THR A 407 -17.45 3.48 11.56
C THR A 407 -16.66 2.92 10.36
N PRO A 408 -17.13 3.13 9.12
CA PRO A 408 -16.33 2.77 7.94
C PRO A 408 -14.98 3.48 7.89
N ALA A 409 -14.91 4.73 8.37
CA ALA A 409 -13.68 5.49 8.43
C ALA A 409 -12.63 4.83 9.34
N GLU A 410 -13.05 4.37 10.53
CA GLU A 410 -12.16 3.67 11.47
C GLU A 410 -11.63 2.37 10.90
N GLY A 411 -12.50 1.57 10.27
CA GLY A 411 -12.10 0.32 9.64
C GLY A 411 -11.09 0.51 8.52
N LEU A 412 -11.29 1.52 7.67
CA LEU A 412 -10.35 1.85 6.59
C LEU A 412 -9.04 2.41 7.14
N ALA A 413 -9.10 3.34 8.09
CA ALA A 413 -7.91 3.95 8.70
C ALA A 413 -7.04 2.90 9.40
N PHE A 414 -7.65 1.98 10.15
CA PHE A 414 -6.96 0.86 10.77
C PHE A 414 -6.35 -0.09 9.73
N GLY A 415 -7.09 -0.44 8.68
CA GLY A 415 -6.60 -1.31 7.62
C GLY A 415 -5.37 -0.74 6.90
N VAL A 416 -5.43 0.55 6.53
CA VAL A 416 -4.30 1.27 5.92
C VAL A 416 -3.12 1.34 6.89
N ALA A 417 -3.37 1.66 8.16
CA ALA A 417 -2.32 1.70 9.18
C ALA A 417 -1.60 0.37 9.35
N ALA A 418 -2.34 -0.74 9.42
CA ALA A 418 -1.79 -2.09 9.56
C ALA A 418 -0.98 -2.49 8.32
N CYS A 419 -1.45 -2.20 7.10
CA CYS A 419 -0.71 -2.47 5.87
C CYS A 419 0.61 -1.68 5.80
N LEU A 420 0.58 -0.38 6.12
CA LEU A 420 1.78 0.46 6.16
C LEU A 420 2.76 -0.05 7.22
N ALA A 421 2.28 -0.32 8.44
CA ALA A 421 3.10 -0.85 9.52
C ALA A 421 3.74 -2.19 9.14
N ALA A 422 2.98 -3.10 8.52
CA ALA A 422 3.50 -4.39 8.05
C ALA A 422 4.70 -4.22 7.11
N PHE A 423 4.58 -3.36 6.11
CA PHE A 423 5.64 -3.11 5.14
C PHE A 423 6.92 -2.60 5.82
N TYR A 424 6.83 -1.56 6.65
CA TYR A 424 8.02 -0.98 7.29
C TYR A 424 8.63 -1.86 8.37
N LEU A 425 7.83 -2.67 9.08
CA LEU A 425 8.36 -3.66 10.02
C LEU A 425 9.15 -4.75 9.29
N LEU A 426 8.65 -5.25 8.15
CA LEU A 426 9.37 -6.22 7.33
C LEU A 426 10.66 -5.63 6.77
N VAL A 427 10.64 -4.38 6.27
CA VAL A 427 11.86 -3.70 5.81
C VAL A 427 12.89 -3.57 6.93
N ALA A 428 12.47 -3.15 8.13
CA ALA A 428 13.38 -2.80 9.22
C ALA A 428 13.93 -4.03 9.98
N TYR A 429 13.21 -5.15 10.01
CA TYR A 429 13.54 -6.29 10.86
C TYR A 429 13.64 -7.64 10.13
N VAL A 430 13.30 -7.68 8.83
CA VAL A 430 13.37 -8.90 8.01
C VAL A 430 14.25 -8.64 6.80
N ASN A 431 13.69 -8.18 5.67
CA ASN A 431 14.40 -7.69 4.50
C ASN A 431 13.43 -7.02 3.52
N LEU A 432 13.98 -6.29 2.54
CA LEU A 432 13.19 -5.57 1.54
C LEU A 432 12.42 -6.51 0.59
N LEU A 433 12.97 -7.67 0.23
CA LEU A 433 12.32 -8.61 -0.69
C LEU A 433 11.01 -9.15 -0.09
N ALA A 434 11.04 -9.63 1.15
CA ALA A 434 9.86 -10.08 1.87
C ALA A 434 8.81 -8.96 2.02
N ALA A 435 9.25 -7.72 2.29
CA ALA A 435 8.37 -6.56 2.38
C ALA A 435 7.70 -6.24 1.04
N LEU A 436 8.43 -6.29 -0.08
CA LEU A 436 7.89 -6.06 -1.42
C LEU A 436 6.92 -7.16 -1.85
N LEU A 437 7.21 -8.43 -1.53
CA LEU A 437 6.27 -9.54 -1.77
C LEU A 437 4.99 -9.37 -0.96
N ALA A 438 5.10 -9.01 0.32
CA ALA A 438 3.93 -8.72 1.15
C ALA A 438 3.13 -7.53 0.58
N LEU A 439 3.79 -6.46 0.14
CA LEU A 439 3.16 -5.32 -0.53
C LEU A 439 2.43 -5.73 -1.81
N ALA A 440 3.05 -6.55 -2.65
CA ALA A 440 2.42 -7.09 -3.85
C ALA A 440 1.15 -7.87 -3.49
N GLY A 441 1.17 -8.68 -2.42
CA GLY A 441 -0.01 -9.40 -1.94
C GLY A 441 -1.11 -8.51 -1.39
N MET A 442 -0.75 -7.44 -0.66
CA MET A 442 -1.71 -6.43 -0.21
C MET A 442 -2.39 -5.74 -1.39
N ILE A 443 -1.62 -5.31 -2.38
CA ILE A 443 -2.11 -4.68 -3.62
C ILE A 443 -3.00 -5.65 -4.40
N TYR A 444 -2.58 -6.90 -4.56
CA TYR A 444 -3.36 -7.94 -5.21
C TYR A 444 -4.71 -8.10 -4.51
N TYR A 445 -4.72 -8.29 -3.19
CA TYR A 445 -5.96 -8.55 -2.46
C TYR A 445 -6.94 -7.38 -2.50
N VAL A 446 -6.43 -6.15 -2.34
CA VAL A 446 -7.28 -4.96 -2.24
C VAL A 446 -7.72 -4.48 -3.63
N LEU A 447 -6.78 -4.28 -4.55
CA LEU A 447 -7.10 -3.71 -5.87
C LEU A 447 -7.61 -4.77 -6.84
N LEU A 448 -6.81 -5.80 -7.10
CA LEU A 448 -7.18 -6.81 -8.11
C LEU A 448 -8.36 -7.65 -7.65
N TYR A 449 -8.32 -8.21 -6.44
CA TYR A 449 -9.42 -9.04 -5.96
C TYR A 449 -10.62 -8.22 -5.50
N SER A 450 -10.48 -7.40 -4.44
CA SER A 450 -11.64 -6.82 -3.75
C SER A 450 -12.39 -5.78 -4.58
N LEU A 451 -11.70 -4.91 -5.33
CA LEU A 451 -12.33 -3.86 -6.13
C LEU A 451 -12.71 -4.31 -7.54
N ILE A 452 -11.84 -5.09 -8.20
CA ILE A 452 -12.02 -5.44 -9.62
C ILE A 452 -12.69 -6.82 -9.74
N LEU A 453 -11.96 -7.89 -9.47
CA LEU A 453 -12.36 -9.25 -9.85
C LEU A 453 -13.62 -9.72 -9.13
N LYS A 454 -13.78 -9.39 -7.83
CA LYS A 454 -14.83 -9.92 -6.97
C LYS A 454 -16.24 -9.80 -7.58
N LYS A 455 -16.54 -8.69 -8.25
CA LYS A 455 -17.85 -8.42 -8.87
C LYS A 455 -17.86 -8.51 -10.40
N SER A 456 -16.71 -8.68 -11.05
CA SER A 456 -16.62 -8.60 -12.52
C SER A 456 -16.64 -9.95 -13.23
N THR A 457 -16.31 -11.07 -12.55
CA THR A 457 -16.15 -12.37 -13.22
C THR A 457 -16.43 -13.57 -12.31
N VAL A 458 -16.79 -14.69 -12.91
CA VAL A 458 -16.88 -16.01 -12.24
C VAL A 458 -15.52 -16.56 -11.80
N GLN A 459 -14.44 -16.06 -12.40
CA GLN A 459 -13.05 -16.42 -12.06
C GLN A 459 -12.51 -15.61 -10.87
N ASN A 460 -13.38 -14.92 -10.14
CA ASN A 460 -13.01 -14.00 -9.07
C ASN A 460 -12.13 -14.64 -7.99
N ILE A 461 -12.42 -15.88 -7.59
CA ILE A 461 -11.68 -16.60 -6.56
C ILE A 461 -10.50 -17.38 -7.13
N VAL A 462 -10.55 -17.81 -8.39
CA VAL A 462 -9.43 -18.50 -9.02
C VAL A 462 -8.27 -17.52 -9.16
N VAL A 463 -8.48 -16.41 -9.87
CA VAL A 463 -7.46 -15.37 -10.01
C VAL A 463 -7.22 -14.68 -8.67
N GLY A 464 -8.28 -14.34 -7.93
CA GLY A 464 -8.16 -13.70 -6.61
C GLY A 464 -7.41 -14.52 -5.56
N GLY A 465 -7.34 -15.84 -5.72
CA GLY A 465 -6.58 -16.75 -4.87
C GLY A 465 -5.08 -16.47 -4.84
N GLY A 466 -4.55 -15.79 -5.87
CA GLY A 466 -3.14 -15.39 -5.95
C GLY A 466 -2.68 -14.58 -4.74
N ALA A 467 -3.54 -13.71 -4.20
CA ALA A 467 -3.20 -12.95 -3.01
C ALA A 467 -2.98 -13.82 -1.76
N GLY A 468 -3.78 -14.90 -1.62
CA GLY A 468 -3.67 -15.84 -0.51
C GLY A 468 -2.49 -16.80 -0.62
N ALA A 469 -1.89 -16.91 -1.82
CA ALA A 469 -0.77 -17.80 -2.13
C ALA A 469 0.62 -17.15 -1.93
N ILE A 470 0.68 -15.85 -1.70
CA ILE A 470 1.93 -15.09 -1.44
C ILE A 470 2.60 -15.37 -0.08
N PRO A 471 1.91 -15.69 1.02
CA PRO A 471 2.53 -15.85 2.34
C PRO A 471 3.73 -16.82 2.42
N PRO A 472 3.75 -17.99 1.74
CA PRO A 472 4.94 -18.83 1.65
C PRO A 472 6.12 -18.16 0.95
N LEU A 473 5.88 -17.36 -0.09
CA LEU A 473 6.95 -16.62 -0.79
C LEU A 473 7.59 -15.59 0.13
N VAL A 474 6.76 -14.90 0.94
CA VAL A 474 7.24 -13.98 1.98
C VAL A 474 8.09 -14.72 3.00
N GLY A 475 7.66 -15.92 3.43
CA GLY A 475 8.41 -16.77 4.34
C GLY A 475 9.76 -17.22 3.76
N TRP A 476 9.76 -17.73 2.54
CA TRP A 476 10.97 -18.13 1.82
C TRP A 476 11.96 -16.97 1.73
N ALA A 477 11.53 -15.84 1.19
CA ALA A 477 12.36 -14.64 1.05
C ALA A 477 12.84 -14.08 2.39
N ALA A 478 12.04 -14.20 3.46
CA ALA A 478 12.46 -13.80 4.80
C ALA A 478 13.65 -14.64 5.30
N ALA A 479 13.64 -15.94 5.01
CA ALA A 479 14.64 -16.88 5.50
C ALA A 479 15.90 -16.97 4.61
N THR A 480 15.74 -16.87 3.29
CA THR A 480 16.85 -17.04 2.33
C THR A 480 17.40 -15.73 1.77
N GLY A 481 16.61 -14.64 1.80
CA GLY A 481 16.93 -13.39 1.10
C GLY A 481 16.78 -13.45 -0.43
N SER A 482 16.33 -14.58 -0.98
CA SER A 482 16.14 -14.84 -2.42
C SER A 482 14.70 -15.28 -2.73
N LEU A 483 14.37 -15.41 -4.02
CA LEU A 483 13.14 -16.03 -4.48
C LEU A 483 13.46 -17.01 -5.61
N ASP A 484 13.47 -18.29 -5.28
CA ASP A 484 13.88 -19.35 -6.19
C ASP A 484 12.66 -20.11 -6.75
N ILE A 485 12.89 -20.92 -7.79
CA ILE A 485 11.83 -21.70 -8.45
C ILE A 485 11.03 -22.57 -7.45
N PRO A 486 11.65 -23.29 -6.49
CA PRO A 486 10.91 -24.06 -5.49
C PRO A 486 9.89 -23.23 -4.69
N ALA A 487 10.19 -21.97 -4.35
CA ALA A 487 9.24 -21.10 -3.65
C ALA A 487 7.94 -20.92 -4.46
N LEU A 488 8.04 -20.82 -5.78
CA LEU A 488 6.88 -20.65 -6.68
C LEU A 488 5.95 -21.86 -6.68
N PHE A 489 6.46 -23.07 -6.41
CA PHE A 489 5.62 -24.25 -6.25
C PHE A 489 4.80 -24.20 -4.96
N LEU A 490 5.34 -23.67 -3.85
CA LEU A 490 4.57 -23.46 -2.62
C LEU A 490 3.42 -22.46 -2.84
N PHE A 491 3.67 -21.41 -3.64
CA PHE A 491 2.62 -20.51 -4.12
C PHE A 491 1.60 -21.28 -4.97
N ALA A 492 2.05 -22.07 -5.94
CA ALA A 492 1.17 -22.80 -6.86
C ALA A 492 0.24 -23.78 -6.12
N VAL A 493 0.73 -24.45 -5.07
CA VAL A 493 -0.08 -25.35 -4.22
C VAL A 493 -1.23 -24.58 -3.57
N ILE A 494 -0.97 -23.44 -2.92
CA ILE A 494 -2.04 -22.65 -2.28
C ILE A 494 -2.98 -22.05 -3.32
N PHE A 495 -2.42 -21.59 -4.45
CA PHE A 495 -3.20 -21.04 -5.56
C PHE A 495 -4.20 -22.08 -6.09
N MET A 496 -3.72 -23.29 -6.41
CA MET A 496 -4.55 -24.38 -6.96
C MET A 496 -5.51 -24.99 -5.92
N TRP A 497 -5.16 -24.89 -4.64
CA TRP A 497 -6.04 -25.27 -3.53
C TRP A 497 -7.25 -24.34 -3.36
N THR A 498 -7.10 -23.07 -3.74
CA THR A 498 -8.12 -22.04 -3.47
C THR A 498 -9.47 -22.34 -4.14
N PRO A 499 -9.55 -22.67 -5.45
CA PRO A 499 -10.82 -22.96 -6.13
C PRO A 499 -11.64 -24.08 -5.50
N PRO A 500 -11.13 -25.33 -5.32
CA PRO A 500 -11.94 -26.41 -4.76
C PRO A 500 -12.38 -26.13 -3.33
N HIS A 501 -11.54 -25.47 -2.53
CA HIS A 501 -11.87 -25.06 -1.16
C HIS A 501 -13.01 -24.02 -1.13
N PHE A 502 -12.88 -22.91 -1.86
CA PHE A 502 -13.85 -21.83 -1.81
C PHE A 502 -15.15 -22.14 -2.55
N TRP A 503 -15.10 -22.87 -3.66
CA TRP A 503 -16.33 -23.27 -4.35
C TRP A 503 -17.17 -24.23 -3.51
N ALA A 504 -16.54 -25.09 -2.70
CA ALA A 504 -17.25 -25.89 -1.72
C ALA A 504 -18.00 -25.01 -0.70
N LEU A 505 -17.37 -23.93 -0.21
CA LEU A 505 -18.06 -22.93 0.62
C LEU A 505 -19.16 -22.18 -0.16
N ALA A 506 -18.92 -21.88 -1.44
CA ALA A 506 -19.88 -21.16 -2.29
C ALA A 506 -21.16 -21.95 -2.54
N LEU A 507 -21.09 -23.27 -2.69
CA LEU A 507 -22.26 -24.15 -2.71
C LEU A 507 -23.08 -24.01 -1.43
N VAL A 508 -22.43 -24.09 -0.27
CA VAL A 508 -23.09 -23.96 1.05
C VAL A 508 -23.71 -22.57 1.26
N ARG A 509 -23.11 -21.53 0.67
CA ARG A 509 -23.51 -20.12 0.83
C ARG A 509 -24.14 -19.53 -0.44
N LEU A 510 -24.69 -20.36 -1.32
CA LEU A 510 -25.25 -19.95 -2.60
C LEU A 510 -26.25 -18.79 -2.43
N LYS A 511 -27.24 -18.96 -1.55
CA LYS A 511 -28.27 -17.93 -1.28
C LYS A 511 -27.69 -16.59 -0.80
N ASP A 512 -26.63 -16.61 0.01
CA ASP A 512 -25.99 -15.38 0.49
C ASP A 512 -25.29 -14.64 -0.65
N TYR A 513 -24.59 -15.37 -1.54
CA TYR A 513 -23.92 -14.79 -2.70
C TYR A 513 -24.91 -14.27 -3.75
N THR A 514 -26.01 -15.00 -3.99
CA THR A 514 -27.11 -14.54 -4.85
C THR A 514 -27.71 -13.23 -4.34
N ARG A 515 -28.04 -13.13 -3.04
CA ARG A 515 -28.58 -11.89 -2.45
C ARG A 515 -27.59 -10.72 -2.53
N ALA A 516 -26.30 -10.99 -2.40
CA ALA A 516 -25.26 -9.98 -2.50
C ALA A 516 -24.92 -9.59 -3.95
N GLY A 517 -25.46 -10.29 -4.95
CA GLY A 517 -25.14 -10.06 -6.37
C GLY A 517 -23.69 -10.38 -6.72
N ILE A 518 -23.05 -11.30 -5.98
CA ILE A 518 -21.66 -11.69 -6.24
C ILE A 518 -21.67 -12.86 -7.24
N PRO A 519 -21.03 -12.74 -8.42
CA PRO A 519 -21.09 -13.72 -9.50
C PRO A 519 -20.19 -14.93 -9.20
N MET A 520 -20.43 -15.63 -8.09
CA MET A 520 -19.75 -16.87 -7.77
C MET A 520 -20.11 -17.95 -8.79
N LEU A 521 -19.19 -18.88 -9.07
CA LEU A 521 -19.40 -19.97 -10.03
C LEU A 521 -20.76 -20.68 -9.87
N PRO A 522 -21.21 -21.10 -8.67
CA PRO A 522 -22.51 -21.77 -8.53
C PRO A 522 -23.72 -20.84 -8.73
N VAL A 523 -23.55 -19.51 -8.62
CA VAL A 523 -24.59 -18.53 -8.91
C VAL A 523 -24.80 -18.37 -10.42
N VAL A 524 -23.71 -18.40 -11.20
CA VAL A 524 -23.74 -18.10 -12.64
C VAL A 524 -23.85 -19.36 -13.50
N ARG A 525 -23.11 -20.42 -13.16
CA ARG A 525 -23.05 -21.68 -13.93
C ARG A 525 -23.80 -22.84 -13.26
N GLY A 526 -24.38 -22.61 -12.08
CA GLY A 526 -25.14 -23.61 -11.34
C GLY A 526 -24.28 -24.58 -10.53
N GLU A 527 -24.95 -25.35 -9.67
CA GLU A 527 -24.28 -26.27 -8.76
C GLU A 527 -23.59 -27.43 -9.47
N ARG A 528 -24.18 -27.95 -10.56
CA ARG A 528 -23.64 -29.12 -11.30
C ARG A 528 -22.23 -28.84 -11.82
N GLU A 529 -22.07 -27.72 -12.52
CA GLU A 529 -20.77 -27.30 -13.07
C GLU A 529 -19.77 -27.03 -11.94
N THR A 530 -20.21 -26.34 -10.88
CA THR A 530 -19.34 -26.04 -9.73
C THR A 530 -18.80 -27.31 -9.08
N ARG A 531 -19.63 -28.34 -8.92
CA ARG A 531 -19.21 -29.62 -8.34
C ARG A 531 -18.22 -30.37 -9.22
N TRP A 532 -18.40 -30.29 -10.55
CA TRP A 532 -17.45 -30.85 -11.52
C TRP A 532 -16.10 -30.14 -11.45
N GLN A 533 -16.10 -28.81 -11.44
CA GLN A 533 -14.90 -27.98 -11.32
C GLN A 533 -14.16 -28.23 -10.00
N ILE A 534 -14.88 -28.44 -8.88
CA ILE A 534 -14.24 -28.86 -7.61
C ILE A 534 -13.46 -30.17 -7.78
N LEU A 535 -14.02 -31.16 -8.48
CA LEU A 535 -13.35 -32.44 -8.70
C LEU A 535 -12.12 -32.29 -9.59
N LEU A 536 -12.24 -31.58 -10.71
CA LEU A 536 -11.14 -31.35 -11.65
C LEU A 536 -9.95 -30.63 -10.98
N TYR A 537 -10.19 -29.48 -10.36
CA TYR A 537 -9.13 -28.72 -9.68
C TYR A 537 -8.52 -29.48 -8.50
N THR A 538 -9.29 -30.36 -7.84
CA THR A 538 -8.73 -31.23 -6.79
C THR A 538 -7.76 -32.26 -7.39
N GLY A 539 -8.08 -32.82 -8.56
CA GLY A 539 -7.17 -33.70 -9.30
C GLY A 539 -5.87 -33.00 -9.69
N GLU A 540 -5.97 -31.80 -10.26
CA GLU A 540 -4.81 -30.96 -10.62
C GLU A 540 -3.94 -30.61 -9.41
N LEU A 541 -4.57 -30.22 -8.29
CA LEU A 541 -3.86 -29.96 -7.03
C LEU A 541 -3.10 -31.20 -6.56
N VAL A 542 -3.75 -32.37 -6.51
CA VAL A 542 -3.10 -33.59 -6.04
C VAL A 542 -1.93 -33.97 -6.94
N ALA A 543 -2.10 -33.90 -8.27
CA ALA A 543 -1.03 -34.12 -9.22
C ALA A 543 0.16 -33.16 -8.97
N LEU A 544 -0.10 -31.86 -8.82
CA LEU A 544 0.92 -30.87 -8.50
C LEU A 544 1.66 -31.22 -7.21
N THR A 545 0.95 -31.61 -6.15
CA THR A 545 1.59 -31.95 -4.87
C THR A 545 2.46 -33.20 -4.93
N LEU A 546 2.13 -34.18 -5.77
CA LEU A 546 2.95 -35.38 -5.96
C LEU A 546 4.20 -35.10 -6.80
N LEU A 547 4.20 -34.05 -7.61
CA LEU A 547 5.33 -33.65 -8.45
C LEU A 547 6.39 -32.83 -7.69
N LEU A 548 6.09 -32.31 -6.50
CA LEU A 548 7.03 -31.45 -5.75
C LEU A 548 8.44 -32.05 -5.54
N PRO A 549 8.60 -33.36 -5.25
CA PRO A 549 9.94 -33.94 -5.06
C PRO A 549 10.84 -33.81 -6.30
N LEU A 550 10.26 -33.79 -7.51
CA LEU A 550 11.01 -33.61 -8.76
C LEU A 550 11.64 -32.20 -8.86
N PHE A 551 11.13 -31.24 -8.09
CA PHE A 551 11.62 -29.86 -8.04
C PHE A 551 12.43 -29.58 -6.78
N GLY A 552 12.90 -30.62 -6.08
CA GLY A 552 13.69 -30.49 -4.85
C GLY A 552 12.86 -30.06 -3.63
N LEU A 553 11.54 -30.29 -3.65
CA LEU A 553 10.64 -29.99 -2.53
C LEU A 553 10.08 -31.28 -1.94
N GLY A 554 10.64 -31.68 -0.80
CA GLY A 554 10.28 -32.89 -0.09
C GLY A 554 10.89 -34.17 -0.71
N GLY A 555 10.94 -35.20 0.10
CA GLY A 555 11.48 -36.53 -0.20
C GLY A 555 10.41 -37.61 0.00
N SER A 556 10.85 -38.80 0.41
CA SER A 556 9.97 -39.98 0.47
C SER A 556 8.86 -39.85 1.52
N PHE A 557 9.14 -39.26 2.68
CA PHE A 557 8.14 -39.08 3.73
C PHE A 557 7.04 -38.11 3.29
N TYR A 558 7.43 -36.99 2.68
CA TYR A 558 6.50 -36.07 2.05
C TYR A 558 5.67 -36.76 0.96
N LEU A 559 6.29 -37.51 0.05
CA LEU A 559 5.59 -38.13 -1.08
C LEU A 559 4.51 -39.12 -0.62
N VAL A 560 4.81 -39.97 0.36
CA VAL A 560 3.84 -40.90 0.94
C VAL A 560 2.70 -40.14 1.62
N SER A 561 3.04 -39.12 2.42
CA SER A 561 2.06 -38.27 3.10
C SER A 561 1.14 -37.56 2.10
N ALA A 562 1.70 -36.99 1.03
CA ALA A 562 0.98 -36.30 -0.04
C ALA A 562 0.02 -37.26 -0.78
N GLY A 563 0.43 -38.50 -1.04
CA GLY A 563 -0.42 -39.53 -1.64
C GLY A 563 -1.63 -39.88 -0.78
N ILE A 564 -1.40 -40.12 0.52
CA ILE A 564 -2.47 -40.44 1.48
C ILE A 564 -3.45 -39.26 1.62
N LEU A 565 -2.92 -38.07 1.90
CA LEU A 565 -3.71 -36.85 2.07
C LEU A 565 -4.48 -36.50 0.78
N GLY A 566 -3.84 -36.64 -0.38
CA GLY A 566 -4.43 -36.41 -1.69
C GLY A 566 -5.57 -37.38 -2.00
N GLY A 567 -5.40 -38.67 -1.67
CA GLY A 567 -6.46 -39.67 -1.78
C GLY A 567 -7.71 -39.31 -0.97
N PHE A 568 -7.53 -38.89 0.30
CA PHE A 568 -8.66 -38.44 1.14
C PHE A 568 -9.35 -37.19 0.58
N LEU A 569 -8.58 -36.27 0.00
CA LEU A 569 -9.13 -35.06 -0.61
C LEU A 569 -9.92 -35.39 -1.88
N LEU A 570 -9.41 -36.27 -2.75
CA LEU A 570 -10.10 -36.75 -3.94
C LEU A 570 -11.42 -37.45 -3.61
N VAL A 571 -11.44 -38.32 -2.60
CA VAL A 571 -12.68 -38.94 -2.11
C VAL A 571 -13.68 -37.89 -1.63
N SER A 572 -13.21 -36.82 -0.98
CA SER A 572 -14.08 -35.73 -0.53
C SER A 572 -14.67 -34.96 -1.71
N ALA A 573 -13.87 -34.64 -2.73
CA ALA A 573 -14.31 -33.99 -3.95
C ALA A 573 -15.29 -34.86 -4.76
N TRP A 574 -15.01 -36.16 -4.89
CA TRP A 574 -15.90 -37.13 -5.52
C TRP A 574 -17.26 -37.21 -4.83
N LYS A 575 -17.29 -37.21 -3.48
CA LYS A 575 -18.55 -37.16 -2.72
C LYS A 575 -19.34 -35.88 -2.99
N VAL A 576 -18.67 -34.73 -3.14
CA VAL A 576 -19.33 -33.46 -3.51
C VAL A 576 -19.98 -33.54 -4.88
N TRP A 577 -19.30 -34.17 -5.84
CA TRP A 577 -19.80 -34.39 -7.19
C TRP A 577 -20.95 -35.39 -7.25
N LYS A 578 -20.82 -36.55 -6.61
CA LYS A 578 -21.77 -37.67 -6.72
C LYS A 578 -22.99 -37.56 -5.80
N LEU A 579 -22.80 -37.23 -4.52
CA LEU A 579 -23.88 -37.23 -3.51
C LEU A 579 -24.70 -35.93 -3.52
N GLY A 580 -24.13 -34.83 -4.01
CA GLY A 580 -24.82 -33.55 -3.99
C GLY A 580 -24.97 -32.93 -2.60
N GLY A 581 -25.78 -31.88 -2.50
CA GLY A 581 -26.17 -31.22 -1.25
C GLY A 581 -25.08 -30.42 -0.52
N ASN A 582 -25.49 -29.75 0.56
CA ASN A 582 -24.63 -28.87 1.36
C ASN A 582 -23.74 -29.61 2.36
N LYS A 583 -24.14 -30.81 2.82
CA LYS A 583 -23.39 -31.59 3.82
C LYS A 583 -22.04 -32.05 3.26
N ALA A 584 -22.01 -32.54 2.02
CA ALA A 584 -20.78 -32.94 1.36
C ALA A 584 -19.86 -31.74 1.10
N ALA A 585 -20.42 -30.63 0.58
CA ALA A 585 -19.67 -29.41 0.32
C ALA A 585 -19.05 -28.80 1.59
N TRP A 586 -19.79 -28.79 2.70
CA TRP A 586 -19.26 -28.32 4.00
C TRP A 586 -18.12 -29.21 4.52
N LYS A 587 -18.21 -30.53 4.35
CA LYS A 587 -17.12 -31.45 4.71
C LYS A 587 -15.89 -31.21 3.83
N MET A 588 -16.06 -31.04 2.52
CA MET A 588 -14.95 -30.72 1.59
C MET A 588 -14.24 -29.42 1.99
N TYR A 589 -14.99 -28.37 2.35
CA TYR A 589 -14.42 -27.12 2.84
C TYR A 589 -13.51 -27.30 4.07
N ARG A 590 -13.92 -28.14 5.03
CA ARG A 590 -13.11 -28.47 6.22
C ARG A 590 -11.93 -29.37 5.89
N ASN A 591 -12.17 -30.44 5.13
CA ASN A 591 -11.15 -31.43 4.76
C ASN A 591 -10.03 -30.80 3.94
N SER A 592 -10.37 -29.92 2.98
CA SER A 592 -9.37 -29.17 2.21
C SER A 592 -8.50 -28.26 3.07
N SER A 593 -9.05 -27.66 4.14
CA SER A 593 -8.24 -26.86 5.08
C SER A 593 -7.25 -27.72 5.86
N MET A 594 -7.69 -28.89 6.32
CA MET A 594 -6.83 -29.85 7.03
C MET A 594 -5.78 -30.46 6.11
N TYR A 595 -6.15 -30.78 4.86
CA TYR A 595 -5.23 -31.23 3.83
C TYR A 595 -4.06 -30.25 3.67
N LEU A 596 -4.35 -28.95 3.51
CA LEU A 596 -3.31 -27.94 3.31
C LEU A 596 -2.40 -27.84 4.55
N ALA A 597 -2.97 -27.80 5.75
CA ALA A 597 -2.19 -27.73 6.98
C ALA A 597 -1.27 -28.95 7.17
N CYS A 598 -1.79 -30.17 6.97
CA CYS A 598 -1.02 -31.40 7.10
C CYS A 598 0.03 -31.55 6.00
N LEU A 599 -0.26 -31.11 4.77
CA LEU A 599 0.69 -31.17 3.66
C LEU A 599 1.92 -30.29 3.92
N PHE A 600 1.71 -29.04 4.37
CA PHE A 600 2.81 -28.15 4.74
C PHE A 600 3.57 -28.66 5.98
N ALA A 601 2.88 -29.26 6.95
CA ALA A 601 3.54 -29.90 8.07
C ALA A 601 4.43 -31.08 7.62
N ALA A 602 3.97 -31.89 6.67
CA ALA A 602 4.76 -32.99 6.11
C ALA A 602 6.01 -32.47 5.39
N LEU A 603 5.91 -31.39 4.59
CA LEU A 603 7.07 -30.73 3.98
C LEU A 603 8.07 -30.24 5.03
N VAL A 604 7.59 -29.60 6.09
CA VAL A 604 8.45 -29.10 7.18
C VAL A 604 9.17 -30.25 7.89
N VAL A 605 8.48 -31.34 8.20
CA VAL A 605 9.09 -32.51 8.86
C VAL A 605 10.13 -33.15 7.95
N ASP A 606 9.80 -33.35 6.67
CA ASP A 606 10.68 -34.01 5.70
C ASP A 606 11.96 -33.21 5.43
N VAL A 607 11.91 -31.87 5.46
CA VAL A 607 13.11 -31.02 5.32
C VAL A 607 14.02 -31.07 6.55
N LEU A 608 13.48 -31.42 7.72
CA LEU A 608 14.20 -31.39 9.00
C LEU A 608 14.75 -32.75 9.45
N VAL A 609 14.30 -33.84 8.81
CA VAL A 609 14.66 -35.24 9.13
C VAL A 609 15.40 -35.82 7.93
#